data_AF-A0A0T9N0G1-F1
#
_entry.id   AF-A0A0T9N0G1-F1
#
_cell.length_a   1.000
_cell.length_b   1.000
_cell.length_c   1.000
_cell.angle_alpha   90.00
_cell.angle_beta   90.00
_cell.angle_gamma   90.00
#
_symmetry.space_group_name_H-M   'P 1'
#
loop_
_entity.id
_entity.type
_entity.pdbx_description
1 polymer ?
#
loop_
_entity_poly.entity_id
_entity_poly.type
_entity_poly.pdbx_seq_one_letter_code
_entity_poly.pdbx_strand_id
1 'polypeptide(L)'
;MLESNQVTHSIEYRHARDELDALCAAGITRGKLMDFHSCYKLVLLAHSQPEYREIGPFIASMDRWSSLIEFTAEYRQRLLHLLSHQPTPANHTNVLMHVQGYFRPYLTSTQRQALAQLIDQYRVGELPLSAPIDQINAYLLEFPNDYLAGQRYFTFYSAQG
;
A
#
# COMPACT_ATOMS: atom_id res chain seq x y z
N MET A 1 36.60 6.12 12.46
CA MET A 1 36.21 4.98 11.62
C MET A 1 34.70 5.06 11.51
N LEU A 2 34.17 5.43 10.34
CA LEU A 2 32.74 5.70 10.16
C LEU A 2 31.93 4.43 10.42
N GLU A 3 30.96 4.53 11.32
CA GLU A 3 29.93 3.51 11.51
C GLU A 3 29.18 3.35 10.18
N SER A 4 29.27 2.15 9.59
CA SER A 4 28.50 1.80 8.41
C SER A 4 27.04 1.72 8.83
N ASN A 5 26.32 2.82 8.66
CA ASN A 5 24.88 2.90 8.91
C ASN A 5 24.18 2.03 7.86
N GLN A 6 24.00 0.75 8.14
CA GLN A 6 23.22 -0.14 7.27
C GLN A 6 21.80 0.42 7.20
N VAL A 7 21.39 0.86 6.02
CA VAL A 7 20.01 1.26 5.76
C VAL A 7 19.13 0.02 5.89
N THR A 8 18.47 -0.14 7.04
CA THR A 8 17.51 -1.22 7.26
C THR A 8 16.22 -0.87 6.52
N HIS A 9 16.04 -1.45 5.34
CA HIS A 9 14.79 -1.33 4.57
C HIS A 9 13.64 -2.06 5.27
N SER A 10 12.40 -1.62 5.04
CA SER A 10 11.20 -2.24 5.62
C SER A 10 10.90 -3.61 4.97
N ILE A 11 9.98 -4.39 5.55
CA ILE A 11 9.56 -5.69 4.98
C ILE A 11 8.87 -5.51 3.63
N GLU A 12 8.08 -4.45 3.51
CA GLU A 12 7.30 -4.05 2.34
C GLU A 12 8.22 -3.67 1.19
N TYR A 13 9.29 -2.91 1.48
CA TYR A 13 10.34 -2.60 0.51
C TYR A 13 10.94 -3.88 -0.07
N ARG A 14 11.36 -4.81 0.79
CA ARG A 14 12.01 -6.06 0.34
C ARG A 14 11.04 -6.92 -0.47
N HIS A 15 9.83 -7.09 0.02
CA HIS A 15 8.82 -7.89 -0.68
C HIS A 15 8.44 -7.29 -2.03
N ALA A 16 8.23 -5.96 -2.11
CA ALA A 16 7.91 -5.29 -3.37
C ALA A 16 9.06 -5.41 -4.39
N ARG A 17 10.31 -5.29 -3.92
CA ARG A 17 11.50 -5.49 -4.75
C ARG A 17 11.54 -6.91 -5.30
N ASP A 18 11.44 -7.91 -4.43
CA ASP A 18 11.60 -9.31 -4.78
C ASP A 18 10.45 -9.80 -5.68
N GLU A 19 9.22 -9.37 -5.41
CA GLU A 19 8.04 -9.65 -6.24
C GLU A 19 8.17 -9.01 -7.64
N LEU A 20 8.63 -7.76 -7.74
CA LEU A 20 8.85 -7.12 -9.03
C LEU A 20 9.98 -7.78 -9.82
N ASP A 21 11.08 -8.15 -9.17
CA ASP A 21 12.22 -8.83 -9.80
C ASP A 21 11.78 -10.21 -10.33
N ALA A 22 10.95 -10.94 -9.57
CA ALA A 22 10.36 -12.21 -10.01
C ALA A 22 9.41 -12.02 -11.21
N LEU A 23 8.58 -10.96 -11.22
CA LEU A 23 7.70 -10.63 -12.35
C LEU A 23 8.51 -10.32 -13.62
N CYS A 24 9.65 -9.63 -13.47
CA CYS A 24 10.58 -9.36 -14.57
C CYS A 24 11.19 -10.65 -15.13
N ALA A 25 11.69 -11.52 -14.26
CA ALA A 25 12.25 -12.81 -14.65
C ALA A 25 11.23 -13.72 -15.36
N ALA A 26 9.94 -13.64 -14.98
CA ALA A 26 8.85 -14.39 -15.57
C ALA A 26 8.26 -13.77 -16.86
N GLY A 27 8.89 -12.75 -17.43
CA GLY A 27 8.38 -12.02 -18.59
C GLY A 27 7.31 -11.00 -18.20
N ILE A 28 7.77 -9.80 -17.83
CA ILE A 28 6.92 -8.67 -17.49
C ILE A 28 6.10 -8.21 -18.70
N THR A 29 4.82 -7.91 -18.46
CA THR A 29 3.95 -7.25 -19.45
C THR A 29 3.40 -5.97 -18.84
N ARG A 30 2.90 -5.06 -19.68
CA ARG A 30 2.29 -3.81 -19.22
C ARG A 30 1.15 -4.05 -18.23
N GLY A 31 0.32 -5.05 -18.51
CA GLY A 31 -0.77 -5.49 -17.63
C GLY A 31 -0.24 -5.95 -16.27
N LYS A 32 0.71 -6.90 -16.25
CA LYS A 32 1.31 -7.39 -14.99
C LYS A 32 1.93 -6.28 -14.15
N LEU A 33 2.58 -5.30 -14.78
CA LEU A 33 3.18 -4.16 -14.07
C LEU A 33 2.11 -3.21 -13.49
N MET A 34 1.00 -3.00 -14.21
CA MET A 34 -0.15 -2.23 -13.73
C MET A 34 -0.88 -2.95 -12.58
N ASP A 35 -1.05 -4.26 -12.67
CA ASP A 35 -1.66 -5.08 -11.62
C ASP A 35 -0.81 -5.05 -10.36
N PHE A 36 0.51 -5.24 -10.51
CA PHE A 36 1.48 -5.09 -9.42
C PHE A 36 1.37 -3.72 -8.75
N HIS A 37 1.38 -2.63 -9.53
CA HIS A 37 1.23 -1.28 -8.99
C HIS A 37 -0.08 -1.13 -8.20
N SER A 38 -1.18 -1.66 -8.77
CA SER A 38 -2.52 -1.55 -8.19
C SER A 38 -2.65 -2.29 -6.86
N CYS A 39 -2.04 -3.48 -6.73
CA CYS A 39 -2.01 -4.26 -5.48
C CYS A 39 -1.18 -3.61 -4.37
N TYR A 40 -0.23 -2.74 -4.70
CA TYR A 40 0.63 -2.05 -3.74
C TYR A 40 0.15 -0.64 -3.35
N LYS A 41 -0.90 -0.11 -4.01
CA LYS A 41 -1.36 1.27 -3.83
C LYS A 41 -1.49 1.69 -2.37
N LEU A 42 -2.17 0.91 -1.52
CA LEU A 42 -2.36 1.28 -0.12
C LEU A 42 -1.05 1.27 0.69
N VAL A 43 -0.12 0.37 0.38
CA VAL A 43 1.23 0.37 0.97
C VAL A 43 1.97 1.64 0.56
N LEU A 44 1.98 1.99 -0.73
CA LEU A 44 2.65 3.19 -1.22
C LEU A 44 2.09 4.46 -0.57
N LEU A 45 0.78 4.56 -0.42
CA LEU A 45 0.14 5.66 0.30
C LEU A 45 0.54 5.74 1.78
N ALA A 46 0.73 4.59 2.44
CA ALA A 46 1.21 4.53 3.83
C ALA A 46 2.64 5.06 3.97
N HIS A 47 3.50 4.77 3.00
CA HIS A 47 4.90 5.22 2.97
C HIS A 47 5.04 6.70 2.57
N SER A 48 4.43 7.13 1.46
CA SER A 48 4.51 8.54 1.01
C SER A 48 3.37 8.92 0.08
N GLN A 49 2.45 9.78 0.56
CA GLN A 49 1.38 10.33 -0.28
C GLN A 49 1.89 11.28 -1.37
N PRO A 50 2.86 12.19 -1.14
CA PRO A 50 3.39 13.05 -2.19
C PRO A 50 3.98 12.24 -3.34
N GLU A 51 4.85 11.26 -3.05
CA GLU A 51 5.47 10.45 -4.11
C GLU A 51 4.48 9.49 -4.77
N TYR A 52 3.46 9.03 -4.04
CA TYR A 52 2.38 8.28 -4.66
C TYR A 52 1.64 9.10 -5.74
N ARG A 53 1.46 10.42 -5.51
CA ARG A 53 0.85 11.33 -6.50
C ARG A 53 1.75 11.54 -7.73
N GLU A 54 3.04 11.27 -7.64
CA GLU A 54 3.99 11.36 -8.75
C GLU A 54 4.13 10.04 -9.52
N ILE A 55 4.22 8.91 -8.81
CA ILE A 55 4.40 7.60 -9.43
C ILE A 55 3.13 7.12 -10.15
N GLY A 56 1.94 7.56 -9.72
CA GLY A 56 0.66 7.25 -10.36
C GLY A 56 0.56 7.73 -11.82
N PRO A 57 0.75 9.03 -12.10
CA PRO A 57 0.84 9.53 -13.47
C PRO A 57 1.98 8.89 -14.28
N PHE A 58 3.09 8.57 -13.63
CA PHE A 58 4.20 7.87 -14.30
C PHE A 58 3.79 6.48 -14.78
N ILE A 59 3.19 5.63 -13.92
CA ILE A 59 2.70 4.29 -14.33
C ILE A 59 1.63 4.36 -15.41
N ALA A 60 0.77 5.40 -15.39
CA ALA A 60 -0.24 5.62 -16.41
C ALA A 60 0.35 6.04 -17.78
N SER A 61 1.59 6.53 -17.81
CA SER A 61 2.27 6.97 -19.05
C SER A 61 3.07 5.86 -19.75
N MET A 62 2.90 4.61 -19.32
CA MET A 62 3.69 3.47 -19.79
C MET A 62 3.61 3.28 -21.31
N ASP A 63 2.44 3.53 -21.89
CA ASP A 63 2.14 3.44 -23.32
C ASP A 63 3.01 4.36 -24.18
N ARG A 64 3.56 5.44 -23.59
CA ARG A 64 4.44 6.39 -24.27
C ARG A 64 5.89 5.91 -24.41
N TRP A 65 6.25 4.80 -23.77
CA TRP A 65 7.60 4.25 -23.81
C TRP A 65 7.71 3.13 -24.83
N SER A 66 8.73 3.18 -25.69
CA SER A 66 9.02 2.15 -26.69
C SER A 66 9.54 0.85 -26.05
N SER A 67 10.35 0.96 -24.99
CA SER A 67 10.92 -0.18 -24.25
C SER A 67 10.23 -0.36 -22.90
N LEU A 68 9.54 -1.51 -22.72
CA LEU A 68 8.97 -1.88 -21.43
C LEU A 68 10.07 -2.16 -20.38
N ILE A 69 11.23 -2.65 -20.81
CA ILE A 69 12.35 -2.95 -19.90
C ILE A 69 12.88 -1.66 -19.29
N GLU A 70 13.14 -0.63 -20.11
CA GLU A 70 13.60 0.67 -19.64
C GLU A 70 12.56 1.34 -18.73
N PHE A 71 11.29 1.32 -19.13
CA PHE A 71 10.21 1.82 -18.30
C PHE A 71 10.17 1.12 -16.92
N THR A 72 10.30 -0.21 -16.91
CA THR A 72 10.23 -1.00 -15.67
C THR A 72 11.43 -0.70 -14.76
N ALA A 73 12.61 -0.45 -15.31
CA ALA A 73 13.78 -0.04 -14.55
C ALA A 73 13.56 1.32 -13.85
N GLU A 74 13.02 2.31 -14.56
CA GLU A 74 12.67 3.62 -14.02
C GLU A 74 11.54 3.54 -12.98
N TYR A 75 10.51 2.74 -13.26
CA TYR A 75 9.44 2.46 -12.30
C TYR A 75 10.00 1.86 -11.01
N ARG A 76 10.90 0.87 -11.12
CA ARG A 76 11.52 0.21 -9.98
C ARG A 76 12.30 1.20 -9.12
N GLN A 77 13.07 2.11 -9.72
CA GLN A 77 13.80 3.13 -8.96
C GLN A 77 12.86 4.02 -8.15
N ARG A 78 11.78 4.51 -8.78
CA ARG A 78 10.76 5.35 -8.12
C ARG A 78 10.03 4.60 -7.01
N LEU A 79 9.64 3.35 -7.28
CA LEU A 79 8.97 2.48 -6.32
C LEU A 79 9.82 2.26 -5.06
N LEU A 80 11.10 1.92 -5.25
CA LEU A 80 12.00 1.63 -4.13
C LEU A 80 12.39 2.91 -3.40
N HIS A 81 12.53 4.04 -4.09
CA HIS A 81 12.69 5.33 -3.43
C HIS A 81 11.50 5.64 -2.52
N LEU A 82 10.27 5.49 -3.04
CA LEU A 82 9.04 5.70 -2.27
C LEU A 82 8.97 4.78 -1.05
N LEU A 83 9.24 3.49 -1.22
CA LEU A 83 9.21 2.51 -0.13
C LEU A 83 10.40 2.65 0.84
N SER A 84 11.40 3.48 0.54
CA SER A 84 12.50 3.76 1.47
C SER A 84 12.08 4.68 2.62
N HIS A 85 11.01 5.46 2.43
CA HIS A 85 10.39 6.23 3.50
C HIS A 85 9.73 5.30 4.51
N GLN A 86 9.77 5.66 5.80
CA GLN A 86 9.01 4.92 6.80
C GLN A 86 7.53 5.28 6.73
N PRO A 87 6.62 4.31 6.84
CA PRO A 87 5.21 4.63 6.96
C PRO A 87 4.94 5.38 8.27
N THR A 88 3.98 6.30 8.24
CA THR A 88 3.67 7.17 9.39
C THR A 88 2.26 6.94 9.90
N PRO A 89 1.98 7.17 11.20
CA PRO A 89 0.62 7.10 11.72
C PRO A 89 -0.39 7.97 10.96
N ALA A 90 0.05 9.16 10.52
CA ALA A 90 -0.76 10.06 9.70
C ALA A 90 -1.10 9.45 8.33
N ASN A 91 -0.13 8.83 7.65
CA ASN A 91 -0.40 8.19 6.36
C ASN A 91 -1.26 6.93 6.50
N HIS A 92 -1.01 6.09 7.51
CA HIS A 92 -1.88 4.95 7.82
C HIS A 92 -3.32 5.40 8.10
N THR A 93 -3.50 6.47 8.89
CA THR A 93 -4.82 7.05 9.13
C THR A 93 -5.52 7.42 7.81
N ASN A 94 -4.82 8.09 6.90
CA ASN A 94 -5.37 8.45 5.59
C ASN A 94 -5.75 7.21 4.76
N VAL A 95 -4.92 6.17 4.78
CA VAL A 95 -5.22 4.88 4.13
C VAL A 95 -6.47 4.24 4.73
N LEU A 96 -6.57 4.15 6.06
CA LEU A 96 -7.71 3.56 6.76
C LEU A 96 -9.01 4.32 6.48
N MET A 97 -8.97 5.66 6.46
CA MET A 97 -10.13 6.50 6.10
C MET A 97 -10.55 6.29 4.63
N HIS A 98 -9.58 6.16 3.71
CA HIS A 98 -9.89 5.84 2.31
C HIS A 98 -10.58 4.48 2.19
N VAL A 99 -10.06 3.46 2.88
CA VAL A 99 -10.62 2.11 2.92
C VAL A 99 -12.02 2.10 3.54
N GLN A 100 -12.24 2.84 4.64
CA GLN A 100 -13.56 3.00 5.25
C GLN A 100 -14.63 3.45 4.24
N GLY A 101 -14.26 4.28 3.26
CA GLY A 101 -15.16 4.74 2.21
C GLY A 101 -15.79 3.62 1.38
N TYR A 102 -15.09 2.50 1.16
CA TYR A 102 -15.59 1.34 0.42
C TYR A 102 -16.77 0.66 1.13
N PHE A 103 -16.83 0.76 2.46
CA PHE A 103 -17.88 0.14 3.26
C PHE A 103 -19.10 1.05 3.48
N ARG A 104 -19.05 2.30 3.00
CA ARG A 104 -20.13 3.27 3.20
C ARG A 104 -21.52 2.76 2.77
N PRO A 105 -21.69 2.03 1.65
CA PRO A 105 -22.99 1.51 1.22
C PRO A 105 -23.52 0.36 2.09
N TYR A 106 -22.65 -0.32 2.83
CA TYR A 106 -22.97 -1.57 3.54
C TYR A 106 -23.15 -1.37 5.05
N LEU A 107 -22.39 -0.46 5.65
CA LEU A 107 -22.41 -0.24 7.09
C LEU A 107 -23.50 0.73 7.51
N THR A 108 -24.11 0.46 8.67
CA THR A 108 -25.00 1.41 9.37
C THR A 108 -24.22 2.65 9.84
N SER A 109 -24.93 3.72 10.20
CA SER A 109 -24.28 4.92 10.76
C SER A 109 -23.46 4.60 12.01
N THR A 110 -23.98 3.75 12.89
CA THR A 110 -23.30 3.33 14.13
C THR A 110 -22.02 2.56 13.82
N GLN A 111 -22.06 1.59 12.91
CA GLN A 111 -20.86 0.83 12.50
C GLN A 111 -19.79 1.73 11.86
N ARG A 112 -20.21 2.71 11.03
CA ARG A 112 -19.27 3.67 10.44
C ARG A 112 -18.61 4.55 11.51
N GLN A 113 -19.38 5.02 12.49
CA GLN A 113 -18.84 5.83 13.59
C GLN A 113 -17.90 5.01 14.47
N ALA A 114 -18.23 3.75 14.78
CA ALA A 114 -17.35 2.85 15.52
C ALA A 114 -16.01 2.64 14.80
N LEU A 115 -16.01 2.40 13.49
CA LEU A 115 -14.78 2.29 12.71
C LEU A 115 -14.00 3.61 12.67
N ALA A 116 -14.67 4.75 12.50
CA ALA A 116 -14.00 6.06 12.54
C ALA A 116 -13.33 6.32 13.90
N GLN A 117 -13.98 5.92 15.00
CA GLN A 117 -13.43 6.05 16.34
C GLN A 117 -12.19 5.18 16.53
N LEU A 118 -12.18 3.92 16.06
CA LEU A 118 -10.98 3.07 16.10
C LEU A 118 -9.81 3.68 15.32
N ILE A 119 -10.09 4.26 14.15
CA ILE A 119 -9.07 4.94 13.34
C ILE A 119 -8.53 6.17 14.08
N ASP A 120 -9.39 6.94 14.75
CA ASP A 120 -8.97 8.11 15.52
C ASP A 120 -8.14 7.74 16.75
N GLN A 121 -8.54 6.70 17.48
CA GLN A 121 -7.80 6.16 18.62
C GLN A 121 -6.41 5.65 18.19
N TYR A 122 -6.31 4.99 17.03
CA TYR A 122 -5.02 4.65 16.44
C TYR A 122 -4.20 5.90 16.11
N ARG A 123 -4.81 6.90 15.46
CA ARG A 123 -4.14 8.16 15.04
C ARG A 123 -3.50 8.90 16.21
N VAL A 124 -4.14 8.90 17.38
CA VAL A 124 -3.62 9.55 18.60
C VAL A 124 -2.75 8.63 19.46
N GLY A 125 -2.55 7.37 19.06
CA GLY A 125 -1.68 6.39 19.73
C GLY A 125 -2.32 5.66 20.91
N GLU A 126 -3.64 5.71 21.06
CA GLU A 126 -4.39 4.97 22.10
C GLU A 126 -4.53 3.49 21.76
N LEU A 127 -4.58 3.15 20.46
CA LEU A 127 -4.69 1.77 19.98
C LEU A 127 -3.59 1.45 18.97
N PRO A 128 -3.17 0.17 18.86
CA PRO A 128 -2.26 -0.27 17.80
C PRO A 128 -2.95 -0.22 16.43
N LEU A 129 -2.16 -0.18 15.35
CA LEU A 129 -2.64 -0.21 13.96
C LEU A 129 -3.50 -1.46 13.67
N SER A 130 -3.24 -2.58 14.34
CA SER A 130 -3.99 -3.82 14.17
C SER A 130 -5.47 -3.66 14.50
N ALA A 131 -5.85 -2.81 15.48
CA ALA A 131 -7.24 -2.67 15.90
C ALA A 131 -8.19 -2.20 14.77
N PRO A 132 -7.94 -1.08 14.06
CA PRO A 132 -8.76 -0.71 12.91
C PRO A 132 -8.62 -1.69 11.73
N ILE A 133 -7.46 -2.35 11.57
CA ILE A 133 -7.26 -3.32 10.48
C ILE A 133 -8.08 -4.59 10.69
N ASP A 134 -8.14 -5.12 11.91
CA ASP A 134 -8.93 -6.30 12.23
C ASP A 134 -10.43 -6.03 12.02
N GLN A 135 -10.90 -4.84 12.39
CA GLN A 135 -12.28 -4.43 12.12
C GLN A 135 -12.58 -4.31 10.62
N ILE A 136 -11.64 -3.77 9.83
CA ILE A 136 -11.77 -3.72 8.36
C ILE A 136 -11.76 -5.12 7.76
N ASN A 137 -10.89 -6.01 8.22
CA ASN A 137 -10.83 -7.40 7.76
C ASN A 137 -12.13 -8.14 8.05
N ALA A 138 -12.74 -7.92 9.22
CA ALA A 138 -14.07 -8.45 9.53
C ALA A 138 -15.13 -7.95 8.54
N TYR A 139 -15.11 -6.66 8.19
CA TYR A 139 -16.02 -6.12 7.17
C TYR A 139 -15.71 -6.62 5.75
N LEU A 140 -14.46 -6.92 5.41
CA LEU A 140 -14.12 -7.55 4.11
C LEU A 140 -14.66 -8.98 4.01
N LEU A 141 -14.70 -9.73 5.11
CA LEU A 141 -15.29 -11.07 5.15
C LEU A 141 -16.81 -11.02 4.93
N GLU A 142 -17.49 -10.01 5.52
CA GLU A 142 -18.94 -9.83 5.38
C GLU A 142 -19.33 -9.18 4.03
N PHE A 143 -18.53 -8.23 3.56
CA PHE A 143 -18.74 -7.47 2.33
C PHE A 143 -17.49 -7.54 1.44
N PRO A 144 -17.31 -8.67 0.71
CA PRO A 144 -16.14 -8.86 -0.14
C PRO A 144 -15.98 -7.75 -1.18
N ASN A 145 -14.74 -7.33 -1.40
CA ASN A 145 -14.38 -6.34 -2.40
C ASN A 145 -13.07 -6.75 -3.08
N ASP A 146 -13.13 -7.11 -4.36
CA ASP A 146 -11.98 -7.65 -5.11
C ASP A 146 -10.78 -6.70 -5.11
N TYR A 147 -11.03 -5.40 -5.22
CA TYR A 147 -9.97 -4.39 -5.20
C TYR A 147 -9.25 -4.36 -3.85
N LEU A 148 -9.99 -4.36 -2.73
CA LEU A 148 -9.40 -4.36 -1.38
C LEU A 148 -8.75 -5.71 -1.05
N ALA A 149 -9.36 -6.82 -1.46
CA ALA A 149 -8.81 -8.17 -1.27
C ALA A 149 -7.45 -8.34 -1.99
N GLY A 150 -7.24 -7.64 -3.10
CA GLY A 150 -5.97 -7.61 -3.81
C GLY A 150 -4.89 -6.70 -3.20
N GLN A 151 -5.18 -5.93 -2.14
CA GLN A 151 -4.20 -5.00 -1.56
C GLN A 151 -3.22 -5.70 -0.63
N ARG A 152 -1.91 -5.56 -0.90
CA ARG A 152 -0.83 -6.07 -0.03
C ARG A 152 -0.79 -5.42 1.36
N TYR A 153 -1.43 -4.26 1.53
CA TYR A 153 -1.49 -3.54 2.80
C TYR A 153 -2.04 -4.38 3.95
N PHE A 154 -3.11 -5.16 3.73
CA PHE A 154 -3.69 -6.00 4.78
C PHE A 154 -2.81 -7.20 5.12
N THR A 155 -1.95 -7.64 4.21
CA THR A 155 -0.95 -8.69 4.47
C THR A 155 0.13 -8.19 5.43
N PHE A 156 0.65 -6.98 5.24
CA PHE A 156 1.76 -6.46 6.05
C PHE A 156 1.37 -5.93 7.43
N TYR A 157 0.13 -5.45 7.59
CA TYR A 157 -0.26 -4.73 8.81
C TYR A 157 -1.39 -5.40 9.61
N SER A 158 -1.87 -6.57 9.19
CA SER A 158 -2.74 -7.38 10.05
C SER A 158 -1.94 -7.95 11.22
N ALA A 159 -2.61 -8.42 12.28
CA ALA A 159 -1.97 -8.97 13.48
C ALA A 159 -1.03 -10.17 13.25
N GLN A 160 -0.89 -10.65 12.01
CA GLN A 160 0.01 -11.74 11.60
C GLN A 160 1.20 -11.27 10.73
N GLY A 161 1.33 -9.97 10.46
CA GLY A 161 2.39 -9.35 9.62
C GLY A 161 3.55 -8.76 10.40
#